data_AF-A0A0C3C4S2-F1
#
_entry.id   AF-A0A0C3C4S2-F1
#
_cell.length_a   1.000
_cell.length_b   1.000
_cell.length_c   1.000
_cell.angle_alpha   90.00
_cell.angle_beta   90.00
_cell.angle_gamma   90.00
#
_symmetry.space_group_name_H-M   'P 1'
#
loop_
_entity.id
_entity.type
_entity.pdbx_description
1 polymer ?
#
loop_
_entity_poly.entity_id
_entity_poly.type
_entity_poly.pdbx_seq_one_letter_code
_entity_poly.pdbx_strand_id
1 'polypeptide(L)'
;MPGNTNTPSDQLINADVVFVHDATGSQQPYIDDARKFVLDNIRVIQRTANLKGGDARFRVIAFRDHREQGDLWTIHDSNPFTKDSAVLKKQLDALVASGGGDGPEAQLDALDAALRSSWRRDAKRLVILITDAPPHGIKEPGDTVPASHPSSLTPDSIRQSYKTTKTLLVRSLNLLHCSV
;
A
#
# COMPACT_ATOMS: atom_id res chain seq x y z
N MET A 1 9.86 -45.88 -21.68
CA MET A 1 8.96 -44.74 -21.38
C MET A 1 9.76 -43.73 -20.56
N PRO A 2 10.19 -42.58 -21.10
CA PRO A 2 10.90 -41.59 -20.28
C PRO A 2 9.91 -40.86 -19.36
N GLY A 3 10.40 -40.58 -18.16
CA GLY A 3 9.60 -40.23 -16.99
C GLY A 3 8.86 -38.90 -17.06
N ASN A 4 7.69 -38.90 -16.43
CA ASN A 4 6.97 -37.71 -16.03
C ASN A 4 7.72 -37.03 -14.87
N THR A 5 8.60 -36.09 -15.16
CA THR A 5 9.14 -35.17 -14.16
C THR A 5 8.13 -34.04 -13.96
N ASN A 6 7.25 -34.18 -12.97
CA ASN A 6 6.58 -33.04 -12.34
C ASN A 6 7.64 -32.18 -11.63
N THR A 7 8.43 -31.44 -12.40
CA THR A 7 9.17 -30.28 -11.88
C THR A 7 8.11 -29.26 -11.48
N PRO A 8 8.11 -28.73 -10.24
CA PRO A 8 7.28 -27.57 -9.92
C PRO A 8 7.54 -26.52 -10.99
N SER A 9 6.52 -26.14 -11.75
CA SER A 9 6.68 -25.16 -12.83
C SER A 9 7.48 -23.99 -12.27
N ASP A 10 8.63 -23.69 -12.88
CA ASP A 10 9.45 -22.51 -12.57
C ASP A 10 8.66 -21.29 -13.06
N GLN A 11 7.60 -20.99 -12.32
CA GLN A 11 6.52 -20.16 -12.80
C GLN A 11 7.00 -18.72 -12.78
N LEU A 12 6.99 -18.10 -13.95
CA LEU A 12 7.28 -16.70 -14.13
C LEU A 12 6.51 -15.84 -13.11
N ILE A 13 7.22 -15.02 -12.33
CA ILE A 13 6.63 -14.18 -11.29
C ILE A 13 6.57 -12.74 -11.76
N ASN A 14 5.43 -12.33 -12.32
CA ASN A 14 5.09 -10.91 -12.48
C ASN A 14 4.42 -10.40 -11.21
N ALA A 15 4.94 -9.35 -10.61
CA ALA A 15 4.41 -8.75 -9.39
C ALA A 15 4.16 -7.25 -9.57
N ASP A 16 2.99 -6.81 -9.15
CA ASP A 16 2.64 -5.41 -8.99
C ASP A 16 2.42 -5.17 -7.50
N VAL A 17 3.16 -4.22 -6.93
CA VAL A 17 3.10 -3.89 -5.50
C VAL A 17 2.72 -2.43 -5.34
N VAL A 18 1.67 -2.16 -4.56
CA VAL A 18 1.28 -0.80 -4.18
C VAL A 18 1.50 -0.64 -2.68
N PHE A 19 2.34 0.32 -2.31
CA PHE A 19 2.44 0.80 -0.94
C PHE A 19 1.35 1.84 -0.74
N VAL A 20 0.41 1.57 0.17
CA VAL A 20 -0.61 2.52 0.61
C VAL A 20 -0.13 3.07 1.94
N HIS A 21 0.37 4.30 1.94
CA HIS A 21 1.08 4.88 3.07
C HIS A 21 0.28 6.03 3.68
N ASP A 22 0.00 5.90 4.96
CA ASP A 22 -0.53 6.96 5.78
C ASP A 22 0.52 8.08 5.92
N ALA A 23 0.12 9.32 5.68
CA ALA A 23 0.97 10.50 5.76
C ALA A 23 0.46 11.51 6.79
N THR A 24 -0.27 11.05 7.81
CA THR A 24 -0.67 11.89 8.94
C THR A 24 0.47 12.09 9.94
N GLY A 25 0.28 12.99 10.91
CA GLY A 25 1.37 13.53 11.72
C GLY A 25 2.22 12.48 12.44
N SER A 26 1.62 11.36 12.88
CA SER A 26 2.32 10.27 13.57
C SER A 26 3.26 9.47 12.65
N GLN A 27 3.07 9.55 11.34
CA GLN A 27 3.67 8.62 10.38
C GLN A 27 5.09 8.97 9.92
N GLN A 28 5.67 10.11 10.34
CA GLN A 28 7.01 10.52 9.86
C GLN A 28 8.10 9.44 10.06
N PRO A 29 8.20 8.77 11.23
CA PRO A 29 9.18 7.70 11.41
C PRO A 29 8.97 6.53 10.44
N TYR A 30 7.72 6.18 10.15
CA TYR A 30 7.34 5.09 9.26
C TYR A 30 7.68 5.42 7.80
N ILE A 31 7.46 6.68 7.38
CA ILE A 31 7.89 7.19 6.08
C ILE A 31 9.42 7.10 5.95
N ASP A 32 10.16 7.48 7.00
CA ASP A 32 11.62 7.44 7.00
C ASP A 32 12.17 6.01 6.91
N ASP A 33 11.51 5.06 7.58
CA ASP A 33 11.87 3.65 7.48
C ASP A 33 11.50 3.03 6.13
N ALA A 34 10.37 3.42 5.54
CA ALA A 34 10.00 3.02 4.18
C ALA A 34 11.05 3.51 3.15
N ARG A 35 11.56 4.74 3.31
CA ARG A 35 12.63 5.29 2.47
C ARG A 35 13.91 4.45 2.54
N LYS A 36 14.33 4.07 3.75
CA LYS A 36 15.50 3.18 3.96
C LYS A 36 15.25 1.81 3.35
N PHE A 37 14.09 1.21 3.60
CA PHE A 37 13.73 -0.10 3.05
C PHE A 37 13.83 -0.13 1.52
N VAL A 38 13.34 0.92 0.83
CA VAL A 38 13.39 1.00 -0.63
C VAL A 38 14.82 1.07 -1.17
N LEU A 39 15.71 1.78 -0.48
CA LEU A 39 17.13 1.85 -0.85
C LEU A 39 17.81 0.48 -0.75
N ASP A 40 17.50 -0.29 0.29
CA ASP A 40 18.23 -1.50 0.63
C ASP A 40 17.66 -2.77 -0.03
N ASN A 41 16.33 -2.85 -0.19
CA ASN A 41 15.64 -4.13 -0.45
C ASN A 41 14.92 -4.24 -1.79
N ILE A 42 14.49 -3.14 -2.41
CA ILE A 42 13.69 -3.22 -3.65
C ILE A 42 14.47 -3.87 -4.79
N ARG A 43 15.78 -3.61 -4.89
CA ARG A 43 16.66 -4.25 -5.88
C ARG A 43 16.73 -5.76 -5.68
N VAL A 44 16.67 -6.24 -4.44
CA VAL A 44 16.67 -7.67 -4.12
C VAL A 44 15.36 -8.30 -4.58
N ILE A 45 14.21 -7.68 -4.28
CA ILE A 45 12.89 -8.16 -4.71
C ILE A 45 12.83 -8.26 -6.25
N GLN A 46 13.31 -7.22 -6.95
CA GLN A 46 13.37 -7.20 -8.40
C GLN A 46 14.28 -8.29 -8.97
N ARG A 47 15.48 -8.46 -8.39
CA ARG A 47 16.40 -9.52 -8.81
C ARG A 47 15.77 -10.90 -8.64
N THR A 48 15.08 -11.16 -7.52
CA THR A 48 14.40 -12.44 -7.27
C THR A 48 13.30 -12.71 -8.31
N ALA A 49 12.47 -11.71 -8.63
CA ALA A 49 11.45 -11.84 -9.68
C ALA A 49 12.09 -12.12 -11.05
N ASN A 50 13.15 -11.38 -11.39
CA ASN A 50 13.89 -11.54 -12.65
C ASN A 50 14.54 -12.93 -12.78
N LEU A 51 15.09 -13.49 -11.69
CA LEU A 51 15.67 -14.84 -11.68
C LEU A 51 14.63 -15.93 -11.95
N LYS A 52 13.34 -15.67 -11.65
CA LYS A 52 12.21 -16.53 -12.01
C LYS A 52 11.65 -16.24 -13.40
N GLY A 53 12.31 -15.39 -14.19
CA GLY A 53 11.90 -14.99 -15.54
C GLY A 53 10.81 -13.92 -15.60
N GLY A 54 10.33 -13.42 -14.46
CA GLY A 54 9.31 -12.37 -14.39
C GLY A 54 9.90 -11.00 -14.04
N ASP A 55 9.07 -10.07 -13.58
CA ASP A 55 9.52 -8.78 -13.06
C ASP A 55 8.63 -8.24 -11.93
N ALA A 56 9.13 -7.25 -11.20
CA ALA A 56 8.38 -6.54 -10.18
C ALA A 56 8.36 -5.03 -10.45
N ARG A 57 7.17 -4.41 -10.34
CA ARG A 57 6.98 -2.96 -10.37
C ARG A 57 6.18 -2.47 -9.17
N PHE A 58 6.46 -1.23 -8.78
CA PHE A 58 6.05 -0.67 -7.50
C PHE A 58 5.42 0.70 -7.70
N ARG A 59 4.52 1.10 -6.81
CA ARG A 59 3.92 2.43 -6.76
C ARG A 59 3.59 2.79 -5.30
N VAL A 60 3.64 4.07 -4.98
CA VAL A 60 3.14 4.61 -3.71
C VAL A 60 1.81 5.34 -3.94
N ILE A 61 0.79 4.99 -3.17
CA ILE A 61 -0.40 5.79 -2.93
C ILE A 61 -0.27 6.31 -1.50
N ALA A 62 -0.46 7.61 -1.31
CA ALA A 62 -0.48 8.17 0.03
C ALA A 62 -1.90 8.61 0.39
N PHE A 63 -2.20 8.57 1.69
CA PHE A 63 -3.43 9.13 2.21
C PHE A 63 -3.17 9.92 3.49
N ARG A 64 -4.12 10.76 3.84
CA ARG A 64 -4.27 11.39 5.15
C ARG A 64 -5.73 11.37 5.53
N ASP A 65 -6.10 12.18 6.48
CA ASP A 65 -7.49 12.42 6.82
C ASP A 65 -8.23 13.24 5.74
N HIS A 66 -9.54 13.32 5.90
CA HIS A 66 -10.43 14.15 5.12
C HIS A 66 -10.17 15.65 5.38
N ARG A 67 -10.50 16.49 4.40
CA ARG A 67 -10.29 17.94 4.52
C ARG A 67 -11.07 18.56 5.68
N GLU A 68 -12.20 17.97 6.00
CA GLU A 68 -13.06 18.31 7.13
C GLU A 68 -12.35 18.18 8.49
N GLN A 69 -11.29 17.36 8.55
CA GLN A 69 -10.44 17.16 9.72
C GLN A 69 -9.20 18.08 9.72
N GLY A 70 -9.11 19.00 8.75
CA GLY A 70 -8.06 20.01 8.64
C GLY A 70 -6.94 19.65 7.69
N ASP A 71 -7.02 18.51 6.99
CA ASP A 71 -6.00 18.09 6.04
C ASP A 71 -6.10 18.78 4.67
N LEU A 72 -4.95 18.97 4.02
CA LEU A 72 -4.90 19.67 2.72
C LEU A 72 -5.37 18.81 1.55
N TRP A 73 -5.34 17.50 1.72
CA TRP A 73 -5.67 16.49 0.72
C TRP A 73 -5.90 15.16 1.42
N THR A 74 -6.75 14.31 0.85
CA THR A 74 -7.11 13.02 1.43
C THR A 74 -6.34 11.88 0.77
N ILE A 75 -6.36 11.79 -0.57
CA ILE A 75 -5.67 10.73 -1.33
C ILE A 75 -4.74 11.32 -2.39
N HIS A 76 -3.51 10.81 -2.47
CA HIS A 76 -2.57 11.04 -3.56
C HIS A 76 -2.26 9.73 -4.30
N ASP A 77 -2.86 9.57 -5.48
CA ASP A 77 -2.81 8.34 -6.30
C ASP A 77 -2.32 8.62 -7.74
N SER A 78 -1.64 9.74 -7.98
CA SER A 78 -1.14 10.11 -9.32
C SER A 78 0.19 9.43 -9.69
N ASN A 79 0.88 8.81 -8.74
CA ASN A 79 2.14 8.13 -8.98
C ASN A 79 2.00 6.97 -9.96
N PRO A 80 2.87 6.84 -10.98
CA PRO A 80 2.86 5.69 -11.86
C PRO A 80 3.51 4.47 -11.20
N PHE A 81 3.18 3.27 -11.69
CA PHE A 81 4.01 2.10 -11.43
C PHE A 81 5.40 2.29 -12.05
N THR A 82 6.44 1.86 -11.33
CA THR A 82 7.82 1.95 -11.77
C THR A 82 8.61 0.68 -11.45
N LYS A 83 9.58 0.36 -12.29
CA LYS A 83 10.63 -0.63 -12.02
C LYS A 83 11.93 0.03 -11.56
N ASP A 84 11.98 1.35 -11.47
CA ASP A 84 13.16 2.06 -11.03
C ASP A 84 13.06 2.38 -9.54
N SER A 85 13.98 1.80 -8.75
CA SER A 85 14.10 2.09 -7.31
C SER A 85 14.27 3.57 -7.01
N ALA A 86 14.94 4.34 -7.88
CA ALA A 86 15.12 5.77 -7.71
C ALA A 86 13.81 6.54 -7.90
N VAL A 87 12.97 6.12 -8.86
CA VAL A 87 11.62 6.70 -9.04
C VAL A 87 10.75 6.36 -7.84
N LEU A 88 10.77 5.11 -7.36
CA LEU A 88 10.01 4.71 -6.17
C LEU A 88 10.44 5.51 -4.94
N LYS A 89 11.76 5.69 -4.75
CA LYS A 89 12.30 6.52 -3.66
C LYS A 89 11.78 7.95 -3.76
N LYS A 90 11.77 8.55 -4.96
CA LYS A 90 11.21 9.90 -5.16
C LYS A 90 9.73 9.99 -4.78
N GLN A 91 8.94 8.94 -5.03
CA GLN A 91 7.54 8.90 -4.61
C GLN A 91 7.41 8.94 -3.07
N LEU A 92 8.29 8.25 -2.34
CA LEU A 92 8.34 8.28 -0.86
C LEU A 92 8.97 9.56 -0.29
N ASP A 93 9.99 10.11 -0.95
CA ASP A 93 10.65 11.36 -0.56
C ASP A 93 9.67 12.54 -0.65
N ALA A 94 8.67 12.47 -1.54
CA ALA A 94 7.62 13.47 -1.65
C ALA A 94 6.62 13.46 -0.48
N LEU A 95 6.59 12.41 0.34
CA LEU A 95 5.68 12.32 1.48
C LEU A 95 6.22 13.13 2.67
N VAL A 96 5.35 13.93 3.28
CA VAL A 96 5.64 14.63 4.53
C VAL A 96 4.46 14.37 5.46
N ALA A 97 4.75 13.88 6.66
CA ALA A 97 3.73 13.63 7.68
C ALA A 97 3.11 14.94 8.17
N SER A 98 1.79 15.05 8.19
CA SER A 98 1.05 16.19 8.76
C SER A 98 -0.45 15.86 8.80
N GLY A 99 -1.20 16.47 9.72
CA GLY A 99 -2.65 16.26 9.81
C GLY A 99 -3.06 15.06 10.67
N GLY A 100 -4.28 14.56 10.47
CA GLY A 100 -4.88 13.39 11.16
C GLY A 100 -6.05 13.66 12.12
N GLY A 101 -6.32 14.92 12.51
CA GLY A 101 -7.56 15.29 13.18
C GLY A 101 -7.96 14.47 14.42
N ASP A 102 -8.96 13.60 14.25
CA ASP A 102 -9.73 12.94 15.31
C ASP A 102 -9.29 11.51 15.66
N GLY A 103 -8.26 10.98 14.97
CA GLY A 103 -7.59 9.74 15.29
C GLY A 103 -7.79 8.64 14.24
N PRO A 104 -9.02 8.27 13.85
CA PRO A 104 -9.24 7.45 12.67
C PRO A 104 -8.87 8.18 11.37
N GLU A 105 -8.52 7.43 10.32
CA GLU A 105 -7.96 8.00 9.10
C GLU A 105 -8.63 7.43 7.83
N ALA A 106 -8.39 8.07 6.66
CA ALA A 106 -9.03 7.72 5.38
C ALA A 106 -8.43 6.47 4.68
N GLN A 107 -7.99 5.46 5.43
CA GLN A 107 -7.35 4.28 4.86
C GLN A 107 -8.28 3.45 3.94
N LEU A 108 -9.61 3.45 4.16
CA LEU A 108 -10.54 2.71 3.29
C LEU A 108 -10.65 3.35 1.90
N ASP A 109 -10.70 4.68 1.86
CA ASP A 109 -10.65 5.48 0.63
C ASP A 109 -9.36 5.21 -0.16
N ALA A 110 -8.23 5.09 0.54
CA ALA A 110 -6.94 4.78 -0.06
C ALA A 110 -6.86 3.35 -0.62
N LEU A 111 -7.45 2.38 0.09
CA LEU A 111 -7.54 1.00 -0.37
C LEU A 111 -8.47 0.87 -1.59
N ASP A 112 -9.57 1.62 -1.65
CA ASP A 112 -10.41 1.70 -2.86
C ASP A 112 -9.61 2.28 -4.05
N ALA A 113 -8.87 3.37 -3.84
CA ALA A 113 -8.00 3.93 -4.87
C ALA A 113 -6.94 2.91 -5.36
N ALA A 114 -6.39 2.10 -4.46
CA ALA A 114 -5.46 1.04 -4.83
C ALA A 114 -6.11 -0.03 -5.73
N LEU A 115 -7.36 -0.43 -5.48
CA LEU A 115 -8.10 -1.37 -6.33
C LEU A 115 -8.26 -0.86 -7.77
N ARG A 116 -8.36 0.46 -7.97
CA ARG A 116 -8.49 1.13 -9.27
C ARG A 116 -7.16 1.37 -10.01
N SER A 117 -6.04 0.93 -9.45
CA SER A 117 -4.72 1.07 -10.09
C SER A 117 -4.62 0.30 -11.42
N SER A 118 -3.65 0.69 -12.26
CA SER A 118 -3.41 0.09 -13.59
C SER A 118 -2.69 -1.27 -13.50
N TRP A 119 -3.31 -2.23 -12.81
CA TRP A 119 -2.77 -3.57 -12.57
C TRP A 119 -2.57 -4.36 -13.87
N ARG A 120 -1.47 -5.10 -13.96
CA ARG A 120 -1.28 -6.11 -15.01
C ARG A 120 -2.25 -7.26 -14.82
N ARG A 121 -2.69 -7.87 -15.93
CA ARG A 121 -3.62 -9.01 -15.92
C ARG A 121 -2.94 -10.30 -15.45
N ASP A 122 -1.65 -10.42 -15.72
CA ASP A 122 -0.81 -11.58 -15.45
C ASP A 122 0.07 -11.43 -14.19
N ALA A 123 -0.03 -10.29 -13.49
CA ALA A 123 0.73 -10.06 -12.27
C ALA A 123 -0.03 -10.50 -11.01
N LYS A 124 0.72 -10.99 -10.03
CA LYS A 124 0.27 -11.02 -8.63
C LYS A 124 0.14 -9.58 -8.14
N ARG A 125 -1.00 -9.27 -7.52
CA ARG A 125 -1.31 -7.93 -7.00
C ARG A 125 -1.11 -7.94 -5.50
N LEU A 126 -0.25 -7.08 -5.00
CA LEU A 126 0.04 -6.90 -3.59
C LEU A 126 -0.22 -5.46 -3.20
N VAL A 127 -0.96 -5.25 -2.13
CA VAL A 127 -1.12 -3.96 -1.47
C VAL A 127 -0.55 -4.08 -0.06
N ILE A 128 0.34 -3.18 0.29
CA ILE A 128 0.92 -3.08 1.64
C ILE A 128 0.39 -1.79 2.24
N LEU A 129 -0.49 -1.91 3.23
CA LEU A 129 -1.02 -0.79 4.00
C LEU A 129 -0.10 -0.49 5.19
N ILE A 130 0.32 0.76 5.31
CA ILE A 130 1.15 1.28 6.40
C ILE A 130 0.38 2.41 7.06
N THR A 131 -0.04 2.20 8.31
CA THR A 131 -0.80 3.14 9.15
C THR A 131 -0.76 2.66 10.58
N ASP A 132 -0.80 3.59 11.55
CA ASP A 132 -0.95 3.30 12.97
C ASP A 132 -2.37 3.58 13.51
N ALA A 133 -3.26 4.07 12.65
CA ALA A 133 -4.63 4.42 12.99
C ALA A 133 -5.65 3.36 12.56
N PRO A 134 -6.86 3.38 13.14
CA PRO A 134 -8.04 2.70 12.60
C PRO A 134 -8.65 3.48 11.42
N PRO A 135 -9.47 2.84 10.56
CA PRO A 135 -10.28 3.55 9.57
C PRO A 135 -11.46 4.29 10.20
N HIS A 136 -11.91 5.38 9.56
CA HIS A 136 -13.25 5.91 9.80
C HIS A 136 -14.36 4.88 9.57
N GLY A 137 -15.49 5.06 10.26
CA GLY A 137 -16.72 4.34 9.98
C GLY A 137 -16.85 3.00 10.72
N ILE A 138 -15.91 2.69 11.62
CA ILE A 138 -15.97 1.48 12.45
C ILE A 138 -16.44 1.75 13.88
N LYS A 139 -16.85 2.99 14.18
CA LYS A 139 -17.36 3.44 15.50
C LYS A 139 -16.28 3.43 16.59
N GLU A 140 -15.07 3.86 16.26
CA GLU A 140 -14.04 4.10 17.27
C GLU A 140 -14.46 5.27 18.20
N PRO A 141 -14.11 5.22 19.49
CA PRO A 141 -14.32 6.36 20.37
C PRO A 141 -13.57 7.59 19.85
N GLY A 142 -14.29 8.69 19.60
CA GLY A 142 -13.71 9.92 19.04
C GLY A 142 -13.82 10.05 17.52
N ASP A 143 -14.28 9.01 16.81
CA ASP A 143 -14.48 9.03 15.36
C ASP A 143 -15.59 10.02 14.95
N THR A 144 -15.19 11.08 14.25
CA THR A 144 -16.06 12.04 13.55
C THR A 144 -16.03 11.71 12.06
N VAL A 145 -16.80 10.68 11.68
CA VAL A 145 -16.86 10.20 10.29
C VAL A 145 -17.14 11.36 9.32
N PRO A 146 -16.20 11.71 8.43
CA PRO A 146 -16.35 12.84 7.51
C PRO A 146 -17.50 12.63 6.53
N ALA A 147 -18.22 13.70 6.16
CA ALA A 147 -19.33 13.60 5.21
C ALA A 147 -18.87 13.17 3.80
N SER A 148 -17.60 13.43 3.46
CA SER A 148 -16.97 12.95 2.22
C SER A 148 -16.56 11.47 2.25
N HIS A 149 -16.54 10.82 3.42
CA HIS A 149 -16.30 9.38 3.52
C HIS A 149 -17.51 8.59 3.00
N PRO A 150 -17.37 7.77 1.95
CA PRO A 150 -18.51 7.06 1.37
C PRO A 150 -19.04 5.98 2.32
N SER A 151 -20.34 6.03 2.66
CA SER A 151 -20.97 5.04 3.55
C SER A 151 -20.91 3.60 3.04
N SER A 152 -20.67 3.39 1.74
CA SER A 152 -20.47 2.07 1.14
C SER A 152 -19.08 1.49 1.39
N LEU A 153 -18.08 2.32 1.71
CA LEU A 153 -16.71 1.89 1.98
C LEU A 153 -16.59 1.45 3.44
N THR A 154 -16.89 0.19 3.68
CA THR A 154 -16.70 -0.48 4.98
C THR A 154 -15.52 -1.45 4.95
N PRO A 155 -14.95 -1.85 6.10
CA PRO A 155 -13.91 -2.87 6.15
C PRO A 155 -14.30 -4.18 5.43
N ASP A 156 -15.57 -4.60 5.56
CA ASP A 156 -16.08 -5.80 4.90
C ASP A 156 -16.18 -5.63 3.38
N SER A 157 -16.65 -4.47 2.91
CA SER A 157 -16.73 -4.18 1.47
C SER A 157 -15.34 -4.18 0.80
N ILE A 158 -14.34 -3.60 1.48
CA ILE A 158 -12.95 -3.59 1.03
C ILE A 158 -12.38 -5.00 1.05
N ARG A 159 -12.54 -5.73 2.16
CA ARG A 159 -12.09 -7.12 2.26
C ARG A 159 -12.68 -7.99 1.16
N GLN A 160 -13.96 -7.82 0.85
CA GLN A 160 -14.63 -8.56 -0.22
C GLN A 160 -14.07 -8.19 -1.60
N SER A 161 -13.83 -6.90 -1.85
CA SER A 161 -13.26 -6.42 -3.12
C SER A 161 -11.84 -6.96 -3.36
N TYR A 162 -11.00 -6.99 -2.32
CA TYR A 162 -9.65 -7.57 -2.39
C TYR A 162 -9.67 -9.09 -2.65
N LYS A 163 -10.61 -9.82 -2.01
CA LYS A 163 -10.83 -11.25 -2.31
C LYS A 163 -11.25 -11.47 -3.76
N THR A 164 -12.26 -10.74 -4.23
CA THR A 164 -12.79 -10.89 -5.59
C THR A 164 -11.73 -10.56 -6.65
N THR A 165 -10.92 -9.54 -6.42
CA THR A 165 -9.83 -9.15 -7.34
C THR A 165 -8.57 -9.99 -7.21
N LYS A 166 -8.53 -10.96 -6.27
CA LYS A 166 -7.35 -11.77 -5.93
C LYS A 166 -6.13 -10.91 -5.59
N THR A 167 -6.37 -9.75 -4.96
CA THR A 167 -5.34 -8.83 -4.50
C THR A 167 -5.00 -9.18 -3.07
N LEU A 168 -3.72 -9.46 -2.80
CA LEU A 168 -3.24 -9.71 -1.45
C LEU A 168 -3.11 -8.37 -0.72
N LEU A 169 -3.83 -8.20 0.38
CA LEU A 169 -3.66 -7.07 1.29
C LEU A 169 -2.82 -7.52 2.49
N VAL A 170 -1.72 -6.82 2.74
CA VAL A 170 -0.89 -6.97 3.93
C VAL A 170 -0.97 -5.66 4.70
N ARG A 171 -1.31 -5.73 5.99
CA ARG A 171 -1.25 -4.58 6.89
C ARG A 171 0.04 -4.68 7.69
N SER A 172 0.86 -3.62 7.68
CA SER A 172 1.98 -3.51 8.60
C SER A 172 1.43 -3.14 9.98
N LEU A 173 1.41 -4.12 10.90
CA LEU A 173 0.82 -3.94 12.23
C LEU A 173 1.83 -3.50 13.31
N ASN A 174 3.13 -3.38 12.99
CA ASN A 174 4.15 -2.97 13.95
C ASN A 174 5.37 -2.40 13.22
N LEU A 175 5.60 -1.10 13.35
CA LEU A 175 6.92 -0.47 13.15
C LEU A 175 7.43 0.15 14.47
N LEU A 176 6.91 -0.32 15.60
CA LEU A 176 7.50 -0.08 16.93
C LEU A 176 8.53 -1.18 17.21
N HIS A 177 9.79 -0.75 17.34
CA HIS A 177 11.01 -1.48 17.76
C HIS A 177 11.82 -2.21 16.67
N CYS A 178 12.68 -1.46 15.99
CA CYS A 178 14.06 -1.90 15.76
C CYS A 178 15.00 -0.80 16.27
N SER A 179 15.27 -0.80 17.58
CA SER A 179 16.52 -0.27 18.13
C SER A 179 17.54 -1.39 18.08
N VAL A 180 18.62 -1.15 17.33
CA VAL A 180 19.95 -1.84 17.29
C VAL A 180 19.98 -3.35 17.48
#